data_AF-A0ABC8TU76-F1
#
_entry.id   AF-A0ABC8TU76-F1
#
_cell.length_a   1.000
_cell.length_b   1.000
_cell.length_c   1.000
_cell.angle_alpha   90.00
_cell.angle_beta   90.00
_cell.angle_gamma   90.00
#
_symmetry.space_group_name_H-M   'P 1'
#
loop_
_entity.id
_entity.type
_entity.pdbx_description
1 polymer ?
#
loop_
_entity_poly.entity_id
_entity_poly.type
_entity_poly.pdbx_seq_one_letter_code
_entity_poly.pdbx_strand_id
1 'polypeptide(L)' 'MGFEDLEPIFGQPKAEWSAPNSTPLRPLLFHVHALDPSRLRVLVTDFHSNTYEAVRSVQHLEDM' A
#
# COMPACT_ATOMS: atom_id res chain seq x y z
N MET A 1 -3.41 15.81 -13.52
CA MET A 1 -4.44 14.74 -13.50
C MET A 1 -4.51 14.23 -12.08
N GLY A 2 -5.71 14.01 -11.54
CA GLY A 2 -5.93 13.53 -10.17
C GLY A 2 -6.28 12.04 -10.11
N PHE A 3 -6.85 11.60 -8.98
CA PHE A 3 -7.30 10.22 -8.76
C PHE A 3 -8.81 10.01 -8.99
N GLU A 4 -9.45 10.92 -9.73
CA GLU A 4 -10.92 10.96 -9.93
C GLU A 4 -11.46 9.66 -10.56
N ASP A 5 -10.71 9.06 -11.48
CA ASP A 5 -11.07 7.82 -12.18
C ASP A 5 -10.29 6.59 -11.66
N LEU A 6 -9.57 6.73 -10.55
CA LEU A 6 -8.76 5.64 -10.00
C LEU A 6 -9.67 4.61 -9.31
N GLU A 7 -9.84 3.45 -9.93
CA GLU A 7 -10.47 2.32 -9.25
C GLU A 7 -9.57 1.76 -8.13
N PRO A 8 -10.16 1.29 -7.02
CA PRO A 8 -9.39 0.66 -5.96
C PRO A 8 -8.55 -0.52 -6.45
N ILE A 9 -7.27 -0.54 -6.09
CA ILE A 9 -6.33 -1.59 -6.44
C ILE A 9 -6.13 -2.51 -5.22
N PHE A 10 -6.32 -3.81 -5.43
CA PHE A 10 -6.07 -4.84 -4.44
C PHE A 10 -4.96 -5.76 -4.91
N GLY A 11 -4.13 -6.23 -3.98
CA GLY A 11 -3.12 -7.22 -4.33
C GLY A 11 -2.45 -7.85 -3.12
N GLN A 12 -1.71 -8.91 -3.40
CA GLN A 12 -0.86 -9.62 -2.45
C GLN A 12 0.59 -9.40 -2.87
N PRO A 13 1.38 -8.56 -2.17
CA PRO A 13 2.77 -8.39 -2.50
C PRO A 13 3.56 -9.61 -2.03
N LYS A 14 4.54 -10.02 -2.83
CA LYS A 14 5.55 -10.99 -2.39
C LYS A 14 6.57 -10.23 -1.54
N ALA A 15 6.48 -10.37 -0.23
CA ALA A 15 7.42 -9.76 0.69
C ALA A 15 8.50 -10.75 1.09
N GLU A 16 9.74 -10.28 1.14
CA GLU A 16 10.91 -11.05 1.52
C GLU A 16 11.74 -10.24 2.52
N TRP A 17 12.33 -10.91 3.50
CA TRP A 17 13.26 -10.27 4.41
C TRP A 17 14.56 -9.98 3.68
N SER A 18 15.15 -8.82 3.93
CA SER A 18 16.50 -8.49 3.46
C SER A 18 17.59 -9.31 4.15
N ALA A 19 17.31 -9.83 5.35
CA ALA A 19 18.25 -10.63 6.13
C ALA A 19 18.10 -12.14 5.86
N PRO A 20 19.22 -12.88 5.66
CA PRO A 20 19.18 -14.33 5.53
C PRO A 20 18.72 -15.00 6.84
N ASN A 21 18.04 -16.15 6.71
CA ASN A 21 17.53 -16.98 7.82
C ASN A 21 16.39 -16.37 8.67
N SER A 22 15.67 -15.41 8.12
CA SER A 22 14.49 -14.85 8.77
C SER A 22 13.27 -15.77 8.67
N THR A 23 12.37 -15.74 9.65
CA THR A 23 11.13 -16.53 9.62
C THR A 23 10.27 -16.15 8.42
N PRO A 24 9.54 -17.07 7.79
CA PRO A 24 8.65 -16.74 6.67
C PRO A 24 7.67 -15.61 7.02
N LEU A 25 7.54 -14.64 6.13
CA LEU A 25 6.53 -13.58 6.27
C LEU A 25 5.14 -14.16 6.10
N ARG A 26 4.18 -13.70 6.91
CA ARG A 26 2.77 -13.94 6.63
C ARG A 26 2.40 -13.26 5.30
N PRO A 27 1.43 -13.82 4.55
CA PRO A 27 0.89 -13.14 3.39
C PRO A 27 0.46 -11.72 3.77
N LEU A 28 0.98 -10.74 3.04
CA LEU A 28 0.52 -9.36 3.14
C LEU A 28 -0.55 -9.14 2.08
N LEU A 29 -1.51 -8.27 2.36
CA LEU A 29 -2.45 -7.77 1.38
C LEU A 29 -2.38 -6.26 1.39
N PHE A 30 -2.46 -5.66 0.22
CA PHE A 30 -2.56 -4.22 0.08
C PHE A 30 -3.87 -3.81 -0.57
N HIS A 31 -4.34 -2.64 -0.18
CA HIS A 31 -5.48 -1.96 -0.76
C HIS A 31 -5.13 -0.50 -0.97
N VAL A 32 -5.24 -0.05 -2.21
CA VAL A 32 -4.94 1.33 -2.62
C VAL A 32 -6.21 1.94 -3.19
N HIS A 33 -6.62 3.09 -2.69
CA HIS A 33 -7.80 3.82 -3.18
C HIS A 33 -7.63 5.33 -3.05
N ALA A 34 -8.35 6.08 -3.88
CA ALA A 34 -8.48 7.52 -3.71
C ALA A 34 -9.32 7.84 -2.46
N LEU A 35 -8.85 8.76 -1.62
CA LEU A 35 -9.67 9.38 -0.57
C LEU A 35 -10.46 10.56 -1.14
N ASP A 36 -9.82 11.29 -2.05
CA ASP A 36 -10.34 12.44 -2.77
C ASP A 36 -9.55 12.59 -4.08
N PRO A 37 -9.95 13.48 -5.01
CA PRO A 37 -9.27 13.68 -6.29
C PRO A 37 -7.76 13.97 -6.20
N SER A 38 -7.25 14.40 -5.05
CA SER A 38 -5.86 14.81 -4.84
C SER A 38 -5.06 13.88 -3.94
N ARG A 39 -5.70 12.91 -3.28
CA ARG A 39 -5.08 12.06 -2.26
C ARG A 39 -5.43 10.58 -2.42
N LEU A 40 -4.38 9.78 -2.30
CA LEU A 40 -4.37 8.32 -2.30
C LEU A 40 -4.16 7.81 -0.87
N ARG A 41 -4.85 6.74 -0.50
CA ARG A 41 -4.53 5.93 0.68
C ARG A 41 -4.01 4.57 0.25
N VAL A 42 -2.91 4.16 0.85
CA VAL A 42 -2.30 2.84 0.74
C VAL A 42 -2.42 2.15 2.10
N LEU A 43 -3.13 1.03 2.13
CA LEU A 43 -3.23 0.16 3.30
C LEU A 43 -2.49 -1.14 3.01
N VAL A 44 -1.73 -1.64 3.97
CA VAL A 44 -1.08 -2.95 3.91
C VAL A 44 -1.33 -3.68 5.23
N THR A 45 -1.78 -4.92 5.19
CA THR A 45 -2.09 -5.69 6.39
C THR A 45 -1.71 -7.16 6.26
N ASP A 46 -1.33 -7.78 7.37
CA ASP A 46 -1.15 -9.24 7.49
C ASP A 46 -2.40 -9.95 8.05
N PHE A 47 -3.51 -9.22 8.24
CA PHE A 47 -4.75 -9.70 8.86
C PHE A 47 -4.59 -10.38 10.22
N HIS A 48 -3.47 -10.13 10.91
CA HIS A 48 -3.17 -10.75 12.19
C HIS A 48 -2.82 -9.72 13.26
N SER A 49 -1.76 -8.96 13.05
CA SER A 49 -1.25 -8.02 14.07
C SER A 49 -0.62 -6.78 13.47
N ASN A 50 -0.33 -6.77 12.17
CA ASN A 50 0.35 -5.68 11.50
C ASN A 50 -0.57 -5.06 10.45
N THR A 51 -0.88 -3.79 10.63
CA THR A 51 -1.53 -2.97 9.61
C THR A 51 -0.77 -1.65 9.50
N TYR A 52 -0.38 -1.31 8.28
CA TYR A 52 0.33 -0.10 7.93
C TYR A 52 -0.52 0.73 6.98
N GLU A 53 -0.44 2.05 7.16
CA GLU A 53 -1.18 3.01 6.36
C GLU A 53 -0.26 4.13 5.92
N ALA A 54 -0.41 4.55 4.67
CA ALA A 54 0.19 5.76 4.16
C ALA A 54 -0.83 6.54 3.32
N VAL A 55 -0.86 7.85 3.52
CA VAL A 55 -1.57 8.78 2.63
C VAL A 55 -0.55 9.53 1.80
N ARG A 56 -0.79 9.64 0.49
CA ARG A 56 0.05 10.38 -0.46
C ARG A 56 -0.82 11.33 -1.27
N SER A 57 -0.34 12.54 -1.49
CA SER A 57 -0.97 13.48 -2.43
C SER A 57 -0.41 13.22 -3.83
N VAL A 58 -1.06 13.78 -4.85
CA VAL A 58 -0.52 13.81 -6.21
C VAL A 58 0.92 14.36 -6.21
N GLN A 59 1.14 15.51 -5.57
CA GLN A 59 2.49 16.11 -5.48
C GLN A 59 3.51 15.17 -4.82
N HIS A 60 3.15 14.50 -3.71
CA HIS A 60 4.07 13.56 -3.05
C HIS A 60 4.45 12.38 -3.96
N LEU A 61 3.56 11.95 -4.85
CA LEU A 61 3.88 10.88 -5.80
C LEU A 61 4.69 11.39 -7.00
N GLU A 62 4.48 12.64 -7.43
CA GLU A 62 5.28 13.28 -8.48
C GLU A 62 6.73 13.54 -8.03
N ASP A 63 6.94 13.73 -6.73
CA ASP A 63 8.26 13.96 -6.13
C ASP A 63 9.05 12.67 -5.82
N MET A 64 8.44 11.47 -5.96
CA MET A 64 9.05 10.16 -5.66
C MET A 64 9.80 9.55 -6.85
#